data_AF-A0A1Z8NPQ3-F1
#
_entry.id   AF-A0A1Z8NPQ3-F1
#
_cell.length_a   1.000
_cell.length_b   1.000
_cell.length_c   1.000
_cell.angle_alpha   90.00
_cell.angle_beta   90.00
_cell.angle_gamma   90.00
#
_symmetry.space_group_name_H-M   'P 1'
#
loop_
_entity.id
_entity.type
_entity.pdbx_description
1 polymer ?
#
loop_
_entity_poly.entity_id
_entity_poly.type
_entity_poly.pdbx_seq_one_letter_code
_entity_poly.pdbx_strand_id
1 'polypeptide(L)'
;MLDNTNACPQWNLRDLYISPTSEQFSKDFKTLESDVDDFADTYKGNILGHDSNYDKQAKRLKNSINKYEELINLIGKLSAYSTLYHVTNTSDPVRTKFYGDTHTKITDISNKVIFYELELNKLEDNVLDELLTHADLSKYKSWFKNIRKYKPHQLTDEIEKIFQEKSMTSFSAWNRLFDQTISNMKVSLDGRSVSLEEALNLLLSDKEEERKIAFLAVSSKLEENIPLFTHIMNTICQDKAISDKWRNYSNSEESRHLANNIEPEVISALVNTVESNYEITSHRYYALKAKLLNKTYLESWDRNAPLPDANTKPIEWSEAKEIVIEAYEEFSKDIADIVRLFFDNNWIDARVNEGKVNGAFAHPVTTDTHPYILLNYQGKPRDVMTLAHELGHGVHQVLASDLGPLLSDTPLTLAETASVFGEMLTYKKLVRKTSNDLEKKVLLASKIEDMINTVVRQISFFKFEQYVHQKRKMGELTAEDISNIWIDTQSASLGPAIKMHEQHKYLWAYIPHFIHSPFYVYAYAFGDCLVNSLYAIYEDNPTNFVDKYISLLSSGGAKHHKDLLTPFGLDTSNPDFWDSGLSLISSMIDELEKIS
;
A
#
# COMPACT_ATOMS: atom_id res chain seq x y z
N MET A 1 -29.09 -14.82 -0.29
CA MET A 1 -28.13 -13.73 -0.55
C MET A 1 -27.12 -14.02 -1.68
N LEU A 2 -27.17 -15.18 -2.35
CA LEU A 2 -26.25 -15.52 -3.46
C LEU A 2 -26.73 -15.07 -4.85
N ASP A 3 -27.92 -14.48 -5.00
CA ASP A 3 -28.44 -14.11 -6.33
C ASP A 3 -27.88 -12.79 -6.89
N ASN A 4 -27.42 -11.86 -6.04
CA ASN A 4 -26.87 -10.56 -6.48
C ASN A 4 -25.45 -10.64 -7.08
N THR A 5 -24.71 -11.74 -6.85
CA THR A 5 -23.33 -11.88 -7.35
C THR A 5 -23.25 -12.31 -8.81
N ASN A 6 -24.33 -12.86 -9.38
CA ASN A 6 -24.36 -13.28 -10.79
C ASN A 6 -24.35 -12.10 -11.79
N ALA A 7 -24.62 -10.88 -11.33
CA ALA A 7 -24.58 -9.66 -12.15
C ALA A 7 -23.21 -8.93 -12.11
N CYS A 8 -22.29 -9.35 -11.25
CA CYS A 8 -20.96 -8.72 -11.13
C CYS A 8 -20.05 -9.12 -12.30
N PRO A 9 -19.27 -8.18 -12.88
CA PRO A 9 -18.38 -8.45 -14.00
C PRO A 9 -17.18 -9.32 -13.57
N GLN A 10 -16.61 -9.98 -14.58
CA GLN A 10 -15.29 -10.59 -14.52
C GLN A 10 -14.41 -9.91 -15.57
N TRP A 11 -13.14 -9.71 -15.26
CA TRP A 11 -12.27 -9.02 -16.20
C TRP A 11 -11.98 -9.86 -17.45
N ASN A 12 -11.49 -9.21 -18.50
CA ASN A 12 -11.02 -9.87 -19.71
C ASN A 12 -9.53 -9.59 -19.92
N LEU A 13 -8.67 -10.60 -19.76
CA LEU A 13 -7.21 -10.45 -19.87
C LEU A 13 -6.67 -10.52 -21.32
N ARG A 14 -7.55 -10.52 -22.34
CA ARG A 14 -7.14 -10.69 -23.75
C ARG A 14 -6.28 -9.56 -24.30
N ASP A 15 -6.35 -8.37 -23.71
CA ASP A 15 -5.47 -7.24 -24.06
C ASP A 15 -4.00 -7.53 -23.68
N LEU A 16 -3.78 -8.48 -22.75
CA LEU A 16 -2.46 -9.05 -22.44
C LEU A 16 -2.19 -10.29 -23.30
N TYR A 17 -2.93 -11.37 -23.04
CA TYR A 17 -2.80 -12.65 -23.71
C TYR A 17 -4.14 -13.41 -23.71
N ILE A 18 -4.42 -14.16 -24.78
CA ILE A 18 -5.67 -14.92 -24.91
C ILE A 18 -5.71 -16.14 -23.99
N SER A 19 -4.56 -16.75 -23.70
CA SER A 19 -4.43 -17.88 -22.77
C SER A 19 -2.98 -18.07 -22.29
N PRO A 20 -2.77 -18.82 -21.18
CA PRO A 20 -1.42 -19.18 -20.68
C PRO A 20 -0.58 -19.99 -21.67
N THR A 21 -1.24 -20.61 -22.66
CA THR A 21 -0.60 -21.43 -23.70
C THR A 21 -0.63 -20.74 -25.06
N SER A 22 -0.89 -19.43 -25.10
CA SER A 22 -0.91 -18.69 -26.35
C SER A 22 0.49 -18.60 -26.97
N GLU A 23 0.55 -18.61 -28.30
CA GLU A 23 1.81 -18.47 -29.04
C GLU A 23 2.50 -17.15 -28.70
N GLN A 24 1.72 -16.08 -28.54
CA GLN A 24 2.24 -14.75 -28.19
C GLN A 24 2.93 -14.74 -26.82
N PHE A 25 2.35 -15.37 -25.79
CA PHE A 25 2.98 -15.47 -24.46
C PHE A 25 4.33 -16.20 -24.53
N SER A 26 4.38 -17.29 -25.29
CA SER A 26 5.62 -18.06 -25.47
C SER A 26 6.67 -17.30 -26.30
N LYS A 27 6.23 -16.49 -27.27
CA LYS A 27 7.09 -15.66 -28.09
C LYS A 27 7.69 -14.51 -27.28
N ASP A 28 6.87 -13.82 -26.50
CA ASP A 28 7.30 -12.69 -25.66
C ASP A 28 8.33 -13.12 -24.61
N PHE A 29 8.22 -14.33 -24.06
CA PHE A 29 9.27 -14.91 -23.22
C PHE A 29 10.61 -15.09 -23.94
N LYS A 30 10.59 -15.64 -25.16
CA LYS A 30 11.82 -15.83 -25.95
C LYS A 30 12.44 -14.49 -26.36
N THR A 31 11.60 -13.52 -26.69
CA THR A 31 12.04 -12.15 -26.95
C THR A 31 12.69 -11.55 -25.72
N LEU A 32 12.08 -11.68 -24.53
CA LEU A 32 12.65 -11.20 -23.29
C LEU A 32 14.01 -11.82 -22.98
N GLU A 33 14.15 -13.15 -23.13
CA GLU A 33 15.43 -13.84 -22.95
C GLU A 33 16.53 -13.28 -23.86
N SER A 34 16.24 -13.14 -25.15
CA SER A 34 17.18 -12.60 -26.14
C SER A 34 17.54 -11.14 -25.87
N ASP A 35 16.53 -10.30 -25.65
CA ASP A 35 16.72 -8.85 -25.49
C ASP A 35 17.51 -8.53 -24.21
N VAL A 36 17.32 -9.31 -23.14
CA VAL A 36 18.10 -9.18 -21.90
C VAL A 36 19.56 -9.57 -22.11
N ASP A 37 19.82 -10.67 -22.83
CA ASP A 37 21.19 -11.10 -23.14
C ASP A 37 21.90 -10.05 -24.01
N ASP A 38 21.23 -9.57 -25.07
CA ASP A 38 21.75 -8.52 -25.95
C ASP A 38 21.99 -7.20 -25.18
N PHE A 39 21.10 -6.84 -24.25
CA PHE A 39 21.26 -5.66 -23.40
C PHE A 39 22.47 -5.78 -22.47
N ALA A 40 22.61 -6.91 -21.79
CA ALA A 40 23.74 -7.17 -20.90
C ALA A 40 25.07 -7.17 -21.67
N ASP A 41 25.15 -7.86 -22.80
CA ASP A 41 26.35 -7.92 -23.64
C ASP A 41 26.73 -6.54 -24.19
N THR A 42 25.74 -5.70 -24.50
CA THR A 42 25.97 -4.36 -25.05
C THR A 42 26.43 -3.34 -24.02
N TYR A 43 25.85 -3.35 -22.81
CA TYR A 43 25.96 -2.23 -21.87
C TYR A 43 26.73 -2.54 -20.58
N LYS A 44 26.87 -3.80 -20.17
CA LYS A 44 27.53 -4.15 -18.90
C LYS A 44 28.99 -3.74 -18.89
N GLY A 45 29.38 -2.99 -17.86
CA GLY A 45 30.70 -2.38 -17.72
C GLY A 45 31.01 -1.28 -18.75
N ASN A 46 30.05 -0.88 -19.59
CA ASN A 46 30.28 -0.02 -20.76
C ASN A 46 29.05 0.84 -21.14
N ILE A 47 28.28 1.31 -20.16
CA ILE A 47 27.05 2.08 -20.40
C ILE A 47 27.29 3.30 -21.29
N LEU A 48 28.33 4.09 -21.01
CA LEU A 48 28.66 5.29 -21.80
C LEU A 48 29.54 5.02 -23.03
N GLY A 49 30.09 3.81 -23.17
CA GLY A 49 31.10 3.53 -24.20
C GLY A 49 32.48 4.05 -23.82
N HIS A 50 33.39 4.08 -24.81
CA HIS A 50 34.76 4.59 -24.66
C HIS A 50 34.99 5.96 -25.33
N ASP A 51 33.93 6.57 -25.89
CA ASP A 51 34.05 7.86 -26.57
C ASP A 51 34.06 8.99 -25.53
N SER A 52 34.91 10.00 -25.70
CA SER A 52 34.99 11.18 -24.81
C SER A 52 33.99 12.28 -25.17
N ASN A 53 33.26 12.14 -26.29
CA ASN A 53 32.27 13.10 -26.75
C ASN A 53 30.91 12.89 -26.05
N TYR A 54 30.47 13.90 -25.30
CA TYR A 54 29.20 13.87 -24.56
C TYR A 54 27.97 13.66 -25.44
N ASP A 55 27.89 14.21 -26.66
CA ASP A 55 26.74 13.97 -27.56
C ASP A 55 26.58 12.49 -27.92
N LYS A 56 27.71 11.78 -28.12
CA LYS A 56 27.69 10.34 -28.42
C LYS A 56 27.37 9.52 -27.17
N GLN A 57 27.95 9.87 -26.03
CA GLN A 57 27.63 9.23 -24.74
C GLN A 57 26.14 9.40 -24.41
N ALA A 58 25.59 10.60 -24.61
CA ALA A 58 24.18 10.91 -24.36
C ALA A 58 23.25 10.11 -25.27
N LYS A 59 23.57 10.00 -26.57
CA LYS A 59 22.83 9.14 -27.49
C LYS A 59 22.88 7.67 -27.07
N ARG A 60 24.06 7.19 -26.63
CA ARG A 60 24.22 5.82 -26.17
C ARG A 60 23.44 5.55 -24.88
N LEU A 61 23.49 6.48 -23.92
CA LEU A 61 22.73 6.42 -22.68
C LEU A 61 21.22 6.47 -22.94
N LYS A 62 20.75 7.36 -23.82
CA LYS A 62 19.34 7.40 -24.23
C LYS A 62 18.89 6.06 -24.82
N ASN A 63 19.69 5.48 -25.71
CA ASN A 63 19.37 4.19 -26.30
C ASN A 63 19.33 3.07 -25.25
N SER A 64 20.22 3.08 -24.26
CA SER A 64 20.17 2.09 -23.18
C SER A 64 18.94 2.29 -22.28
N ILE A 65 18.56 3.53 -21.97
CA ILE A 65 17.34 3.82 -21.20
C ILE A 65 16.10 3.33 -21.95
N ASN A 66 15.97 3.65 -23.23
CA ASN A 66 14.82 3.20 -24.03
C ASN A 66 14.73 1.67 -24.07
N LYS A 67 15.86 0.98 -24.28
CA LYS A 67 15.89 -0.49 -24.26
C LYS A 67 15.56 -1.06 -22.89
N TYR A 68 16.01 -0.40 -21.83
CA TYR A 68 15.68 -0.78 -20.47
C TYR A 68 14.18 -0.61 -20.18
N GLU A 69 13.54 0.46 -20.64
CA GLU A 69 12.09 0.67 -20.57
C GLU A 69 11.31 -0.40 -21.34
N GLU A 70 11.75 -0.78 -22.54
CA GLU A 70 11.16 -1.88 -23.32
C GLU A 70 11.21 -3.21 -22.53
N LEU A 71 12.34 -3.53 -21.91
CA LEU A 71 12.51 -4.72 -21.07
C LEU A 71 11.58 -4.69 -19.85
N ILE A 72 11.49 -3.56 -19.14
CA ILE A 72 10.62 -3.40 -17.98
C ILE A 72 9.15 -3.61 -18.38
N ASN A 73 8.70 -3.02 -19.48
CA ASN A 73 7.34 -3.23 -19.98
C ASN A 73 7.08 -4.71 -20.31
N LEU A 74 8.00 -5.38 -21.01
CA LEU A 74 7.81 -6.80 -21.38
C LEU A 74 7.77 -7.71 -20.15
N ILE A 75 8.64 -7.47 -19.17
CA ILE A 75 8.63 -8.14 -17.86
C ILE A 75 7.30 -7.89 -17.15
N GLY A 76 6.88 -6.63 -17.07
CA GLY A 76 5.62 -6.21 -16.45
C GLY A 76 4.41 -6.91 -17.06
N LYS A 77 4.33 -6.95 -18.39
CA LYS A 77 3.24 -7.61 -19.12
C LYS A 77 3.15 -9.11 -18.84
N LEU A 78 4.28 -9.83 -18.91
CA LEU A 78 4.33 -11.28 -18.64
C LEU A 78 3.97 -11.59 -17.18
N SER A 79 4.52 -10.81 -16.24
CA SER A 79 4.27 -10.94 -14.81
C SER A 79 2.80 -10.66 -14.48
N ALA A 80 2.27 -9.52 -14.92
CA ALA A 80 0.90 -9.09 -14.67
C ALA A 80 -0.12 -10.11 -15.17
N TYR A 81 0.04 -10.63 -16.40
CA TYR A 81 -0.87 -11.66 -16.91
C TYR A 81 -0.87 -12.91 -16.02
N SER A 82 0.31 -13.37 -15.60
CA SER A 82 0.45 -14.56 -14.77
C SER A 82 -0.17 -14.39 -13.39
N THR A 83 0.06 -13.24 -12.76
CA THR A 83 -0.55 -12.84 -11.49
C THR A 83 -2.08 -12.73 -11.61
N LEU A 84 -2.58 -11.94 -12.56
CA LEU A 84 -4.02 -11.73 -12.78
C LEU A 84 -4.74 -13.04 -13.13
N TYR A 85 -4.09 -13.93 -13.89
CA TYR A 85 -4.65 -15.26 -14.16
C TYR A 85 -4.71 -16.13 -12.89
N HIS A 86 -3.70 -16.11 -12.04
CA HIS A 86 -3.65 -16.90 -10.82
C HIS A 86 -4.65 -16.45 -9.75
N VAL A 87 -4.73 -15.15 -9.48
CA VAL A 87 -5.57 -14.58 -8.41
C VAL A 87 -7.08 -14.77 -8.62
N THR A 88 -7.52 -15.08 -9.84
CA THR A 88 -8.92 -15.45 -10.09
C THR A 88 -9.28 -16.83 -9.54
N ASN A 89 -8.30 -17.72 -9.35
CA ASN A 89 -8.47 -19.00 -8.66
C ASN A 89 -7.10 -19.55 -8.17
N THR A 90 -6.76 -19.28 -6.90
CA THR A 90 -5.50 -19.67 -6.26
C THR A 90 -5.48 -21.12 -5.78
N SER A 91 -6.65 -21.79 -5.72
CA SER A 91 -6.75 -23.21 -5.37
C SER A 91 -6.56 -24.15 -6.58
N ASP A 92 -6.57 -23.62 -7.80
CA ASP A 92 -6.29 -24.38 -9.02
C ASP A 92 -4.78 -24.67 -9.17
N PRO A 93 -4.34 -25.94 -9.07
CA PRO A 93 -2.92 -26.29 -9.11
C PRO A 93 -2.25 -25.97 -10.45
N VAL A 94 -3.00 -25.93 -11.57
CA VAL A 94 -2.45 -25.58 -12.89
C VAL A 94 -2.12 -24.08 -12.92
N ARG A 95 -2.97 -23.24 -12.34
CA ARG A 95 -2.74 -21.78 -12.25
C ARG A 95 -1.58 -21.47 -11.32
N THR A 96 -1.54 -22.10 -10.16
CA THR A 96 -0.45 -21.93 -9.19
C THR A 96 0.89 -22.36 -9.77
N LYS A 97 0.93 -23.47 -10.52
CA LYS A 97 2.13 -23.88 -11.24
C LYS A 97 2.55 -22.86 -12.31
N PHE A 98 1.59 -22.40 -13.12
CA PHE A 98 1.87 -21.41 -14.17
C PHE A 98 2.44 -20.11 -13.58
N TYR A 99 1.84 -19.61 -12.49
CA TYR A 99 2.33 -18.45 -11.75
C TYR A 99 3.77 -18.62 -11.27
N GLY A 100 4.05 -19.72 -10.56
CA GLY A 100 5.38 -20.02 -10.03
C GLY A 100 6.42 -20.17 -11.13
N ASP A 101 6.15 -21.00 -12.14
CA ASP A 101 7.06 -21.21 -13.28
C ASP A 101 7.37 -19.89 -14.01
N THR A 102 6.36 -19.05 -14.22
CA THR A 102 6.51 -17.76 -14.91
C THR A 102 7.41 -16.84 -14.09
N HIS A 103 7.12 -16.66 -12.80
CA HIS A 103 7.87 -15.76 -11.93
C HIS A 103 9.32 -16.20 -11.75
N THR A 104 9.57 -17.51 -11.57
CA THR A 104 10.93 -18.04 -11.51
C THR A 104 11.72 -17.72 -12.78
N LYS A 105 11.14 -17.96 -13.97
CA LYS A 105 11.80 -17.63 -15.23
C LYS A 105 12.06 -16.14 -15.38
N ILE A 106 11.07 -15.29 -15.07
CA ILE A 106 11.23 -13.84 -15.12
C ILE A 106 12.38 -13.40 -14.21
N THR A 107 12.44 -13.88 -12.96
CA THR A 107 13.52 -13.57 -12.02
C THR A 107 14.88 -14.02 -12.55
N ASP A 108 14.99 -15.25 -13.07
CA ASP A 108 16.24 -15.77 -13.62
C ASP A 108 16.75 -14.91 -14.79
N ILE A 109 15.84 -14.44 -15.64
CA ILE A 109 16.17 -13.56 -16.77
C ILE A 109 16.52 -12.15 -16.27
N SER A 110 15.67 -11.51 -15.45
CA SER A 110 15.83 -10.12 -15.01
C SER A 110 17.06 -9.90 -14.13
N ASN A 111 17.55 -10.93 -13.44
CA ASN A 111 18.80 -10.86 -12.68
C ASN A 111 20.01 -10.42 -13.53
N LYS A 112 19.97 -10.68 -14.84
CA LYS A 112 21.04 -10.29 -15.76
C LYS A 112 21.10 -8.79 -16.04
N VAL A 113 20.06 -8.01 -15.74
CA VAL A 113 20.02 -6.55 -15.98
C VAL A 113 20.14 -5.70 -14.71
N ILE A 114 20.23 -6.32 -13.53
CA ILE A 114 20.40 -5.60 -12.23
C ILE A 114 21.65 -4.71 -12.22
N PHE A 115 22.70 -5.07 -12.98
CA PHE A 115 23.92 -4.27 -13.07
C PHE A 115 23.67 -2.83 -13.54
N TYR A 116 22.60 -2.60 -14.31
CA TYR A 116 22.38 -1.34 -15.01
C TYR A 116 22.26 -0.16 -14.05
N GLU A 117 21.31 -0.22 -13.10
CA GLU A 117 21.15 0.84 -12.09
C GLU A 117 22.39 0.98 -11.20
N LEU A 118 23.03 -0.14 -10.83
CA LEU A 118 24.25 -0.14 -10.03
C LEU A 118 25.41 0.58 -10.72
N GLU A 119 25.55 0.41 -12.04
CA GLU A 119 26.57 1.08 -12.85
C GLU A 119 26.21 2.54 -13.14
N LEU A 120 24.93 2.87 -13.34
CA LEU A 120 24.48 4.27 -13.42
C LEU A 120 24.84 5.05 -12.14
N ASN A 121 24.75 4.40 -10.97
CA ASN A 121 25.19 4.96 -9.70
C ASN A 121 26.70 5.15 -9.54
N LYS A 122 27.51 4.53 -10.42
CA LYS A 122 28.96 4.70 -10.44
C LYS A 122 29.43 5.80 -11.39
N LEU A 123 28.54 6.36 -12.23
CA LEU A 123 28.92 7.48 -13.09
C LEU A 123 29.38 8.67 -12.25
N GLU A 124 30.43 9.36 -12.72
CA GLU A 124 30.92 10.58 -12.07
C GLU A 124 29.86 11.68 -12.14
N ASP A 125 29.75 12.48 -11.07
CA ASP A 125 28.69 13.49 -10.94
C ASP A 125 28.74 14.51 -12.08
N ASN A 126 29.93 15.00 -12.42
CA ASN A 126 30.12 15.95 -13.53
C ASN A 126 29.77 15.38 -14.91
N VAL A 127 30.00 14.08 -15.12
CA VAL A 127 29.64 13.39 -16.37
C VAL A 127 28.14 13.28 -16.47
N LEU A 128 27.47 12.82 -15.41
CA LEU A 128 26.02 12.68 -15.41
C LEU A 128 25.33 14.04 -15.56
N ASP A 129 25.78 15.06 -14.83
CA ASP A 129 25.23 16.42 -14.93
C ASP A 129 25.29 16.97 -16.36
N GLU A 130 26.42 16.79 -17.04
CA GLU A 130 26.58 17.19 -18.45
C GLU A 130 25.61 16.41 -19.36
N LEU A 131 25.54 15.08 -19.20
CA LEU A 131 24.65 14.24 -20.00
C LEU A 131 23.17 14.63 -19.83
N LEU A 132 22.76 15.02 -18.62
CA LEU A 132 21.40 15.44 -18.32
C LEU A 132 21.03 16.84 -18.86
N THR A 133 21.99 17.60 -19.41
CA THR A 133 21.70 18.84 -20.14
C THR A 133 21.10 18.59 -21.53
N HIS A 134 21.32 17.40 -22.10
CA HIS A 134 20.76 17.05 -23.39
C HIS A 134 19.23 16.89 -23.31
N ALA A 135 18.52 17.54 -24.23
CA ALA A 135 17.04 17.59 -24.24
C ALA A 135 16.40 16.21 -24.10
N ASP A 136 16.98 15.22 -24.78
CA ASP A 136 16.52 13.82 -24.81
C ASP A 136 16.65 13.06 -23.48
N LEU A 137 17.54 13.50 -22.58
CA LEU A 137 17.80 12.88 -21.28
C LEU A 137 17.22 13.69 -20.11
N SER A 138 16.94 14.98 -20.34
CA SER A 138 16.47 15.90 -19.32
C SER A 138 15.22 15.44 -18.56
N LYS A 139 14.30 14.72 -19.23
CA LYS A 139 13.09 14.18 -18.61
C LYS A 139 13.38 13.12 -17.52
N TYR A 140 14.50 12.42 -17.60
CA TYR A 140 14.89 11.37 -16.65
C TYR A 140 15.66 11.91 -15.43
N LYS A 141 15.81 13.24 -15.30
CA LYS A 141 16.59 13.85 -14.22
C LYS A 141 16.10 13.44 -12.83
N SER A 142 14.79 13.30 -12.62
CA SER A 142 14.22 12.84 -11.36
C SER A 142 14.52 11.37 -11.07
N TRP A 143 14.40 10.51 -12.07
CA TRP A 143 14.78 9.09 -11.97
C TRP A 143 16.26 8.95 -11.57
N PHE A 144 17.17 9.64 -12.25
CA PHE A 144 18.58 9.68 -11.85
C PHE A 144 18.76 10.22 -10.44
N LYS A 145 18.13 11.34 -10.09
CA LYS A 145 18.21 11.90 -8.73
C LYS A 145 17.82 10.86 -7.67
N ASN A 146 16.76 10.10 -7.92
CA ASN A 146 16.28 9.06 -6.99
C ASN A 146 17.27 7.89 -6.87
N ILE A 147 17.78 7.35 -7.98
CA ILE A 147 18.78 6.27 -7.94
C ILE A 147 20.06 6.74 -7.22
N ARG A 148 20.48 7.99 -7.47
CA ARG A 148 21.68 8.59 -6.86
C ARG A 148 21.57 8.81 -5.36
N LYS A 149 20.36 8.85 -4.79
CA LYS A 149 20.16 8.90 -3.33
C LYS A 149 20.77 7.67 -2.63
N TYR A 150 20.89 6.54 -3.32
CA TYR A 150 21.48 5.32 -2.78
C TYR A 150 22.99 5.25 -2.89
N LYS A 151 23.64 6.12 -3.69
CA LYS A 151 25.11 6.10 -3.89
C LYS A 151 25.91 6.09 -2.57
N PRO A 152 25.58 6.86 -1.52
CA PRO A 152 26.30 6.81 -0.23
C PRO A 152 26.12 5.51 0.56
N HIS A 153 25.11 4.72 0.20
CA HIS A 153 24.65 3.51 0.89
C HIS A 153 24.92 2.23 0.09
N GLN A 154 25.44 2.37 -1.13
CA GLN A 154 25.78 1.27 -2.02
C GLN A 154 27.13 0.68 -1.61
N LEU A 155 27.17 -0.64 -1.49
CA LEU A 155 28.36 -1.40 -1.12
C LEU A 155 29.16 -1.76 -2.38
N THR A 156 30.33 -2.39 -2.21
CA THR A 156 31.05 -2.94 -3.37
C THR A 156 30.25 -4.09 -3.98
N ASP A 157 30.45 -4.38 -5.27
CA ASP A 157 29.69 -5.40 -6.00
C ASP A 157 29.77 -6.78 -5.32
N GLU A 158 30.93 -7.14 -4.78
CA GLU A 158 31.12 -8.40 -4.06
C GLU A 158 30.31 -8.44 -2.76
N ILE A 159 30.22 -7.31 -2.05
CA ILE A 159 29.48 -7.23 -0.79
C ILE A 159 27.97 -7.21 -1.07
N GLU A 160 27.51 -6.45 -2.07
CA GLU A 160 26.11 -6.47 -2.51
C GLU A 160 25.66 -7.88 -2.87
N LYS A 161 26.49 -8.60 -3.65
CA LYS A 161 26.24 -10.00 -4.01
C LYS A 161 26.14 -10.90 -2.77
N ILE A 162 27.04 -10.74 -1.80
CA ILE A 162 26.98 -11.51 -0.54
C ILE A 162 25.70 -11.21 0.23
N PHE A 163 25.29 -9.93 0.36
CA PHE A 163 24.03 -9.58 1.02
C PHE A 163 22.83 -10.20 0.31
N GLN A 164 22.79 -10.14 -1.02
CA GLN A 164 21.74 -10.74 -1.83
C GLN A 164 21.67 -12.27 -1.64
N GLU A 165 22.79 -12.98 -1.76
CA GLU A 165 22.84 -14.43 -1.58
C GLU A 165 22.49 -14.85 -0.14
N LYS A 166 23.00 -14.11 0.86
CA LYS A 166 22.75 -14.40 2.27
C LYS A 166 21.31 -14.12 2.70
N SER A 167 20.62 -13.16 2.07
CA SER A 167 19.23 -12.81 2.38
C SER A 167 18.28 -14.03 2.36
N MET A 168 18.53 -14.98 1.46
CA MET A 168 17.78 -16.24 1.35
C MET A 168 17.85 -17.12 2.61
N THR A 169 18.93 -16.98 3.38
CA THR A 169 19.18 -17.69 4.64
C THR A 169 19.04 -16.80 5.87
N SER A 170 18.84 -15.48 5.71
CA SER A 170 18.56 -14.53 6.78
C SER A 170 17.14 -13.97 6.62
N PHE A 171 16.98 -12.70 6.22
CA PHE A 171 15.70 -12.00 6.15
C PHE A 171 14.59 -12.84 5.51
N SER A 172 14.79 -13.37 4.30
CA SER A 172 13.77 -14.13 3.56
C SER A 172 13.40 -15.46 4.24
N ALA A 173 14.35 -16.10 4.94
CA ALA A 173 14.07 -17.34 5.67
C ALA A 173 13.18 -17.08 6.89
N TRP A 174 13.42 -15.99 7.62
CA TRP A 174 12.64 -15.61 8.80
C TRP A 174 11.25 -15.10 8.44
N ASN A 175 11.12 -14.35 7.34
CA ASN A 175 9.83 -13.98 6.76
C ASN A 175 9.01 -15.24 6.41
N ARG A 176 9.61 -16.19 5.68
CA ARG A 176 8.95 -17.45 5.33
C ARG A 176 8.55 -18.26 6.57
N LEU A 177 9.39 -18.29 7.61
CA LEU A 177 9.07 -18.97 8.86
C LEU A 177 7.85 -18.32 9.53
N PHE A 178 7.82 -16.99 9.63
CA PHE A 178 6.67 -16.25 10.14
C PHE A 178 5.38 -16.59 9.37
N ASP A 179 5.42 -16.51 8.04
CA ASP A 179 4.26 -16.77 7.18
C ASP A 179 3.74 -18.20 7.33
N GLN A 180 4.66 -19.18 7.34
CA GLN A 180 4.30 -20.58 7.53
C GLN A 180 3.71 -20.84 8.91
N THR A 181 4.24 -20.20 9.95
CA THR A 181 3.70 -20.32 11.31
C THR A 181 2.29 -19.74 11.39
N ILE A 182 2.07 -18.53 10.86
CA ILE A 182 0.75 -17.88 10.83
C ILE A 182 -0.25 -18.71 10.01
N SER A 183 0.12 -19.13 8.80
CA SER A 183 -0.77 -19.89 7.91
C SER A 183 -1.17 -21.26 8.48
N ASN A 184 -0.28 -21.92 9.21
CA ASN A 184 -0.55 -23.22 9.82
C ASN A 184 -1.25 -23.12 11.18
N MET A 185 -1.36 -21.91 11.75
CA MET A 185 -1.98 -21.69 13.04
C MET A 185 -3.46 -22.06 13.00
N LYS A 186 -3.88 -22.86 13.98
CA LYS A 186 -5.29 -23.22 14.19
C LYS A 186 -5.77 -22.68 15.53
N VAL A 187 -6.89 -21.97 15.48
CA VAL A 187 -7.58 -21.42 16.65
C VAL A 187 -8.77 -22.30 16.98
N SER A 188 -8.96 -22.62 18.26
CA SER A 188 -10.13 -23.39 18.72
C SER A 188 -11.25 -22.44 19.10
N LEU A 189 -12.36 -22.48 18.36
CA LEU A 189 -13.57 -21.69 18.61
C LEU A 189 -14.74 -22.64 18.82
N ASP A 190 -15.26 -22.71 20.05
CA ASP A 190 -16.41 -23.55 20.42
C ASP A 190 -16.30 -25.01 19.92
N GLY A 191 -15.11 -25.60 20.07
CA GLY A 191 -14.83 -26.98 19.65
C GLY A 191 -14.57 -27.17 18.15
N ARG A 192 -14.60 -26.10 17.35
CA ARG A 192 -14.18 -26.10 15.95
C ARG A 192 -12.76 -25.57 15.81
N SER A 193 -11.97 -26.20 14.95
CA SER A 193 -10.63 -25.74 14.60
C SER A 193 -10.71 -24.90 13.33
N VAL A 194 -10.42 -23.61 13.43
CA VAL A 194 -10.49 -22.63 12.34
C VAL A 194 -9.13 -22.00 12.08
N SER A 195 -8.96 -21.31 10.95
CA SER A 195 -7.74 -20.52 10.69
C SER A 195 -7.66 -19.29 11.61
N LEU A 196 -6.47 -18.70 11.74
CA LEU A 196 -6.30 -17.44 12.46
C LEU A 196 -7.13 -16.30 11.82
N GLU A 197 -7.19 -16.24 10.49
CA GLU A 197 -7.95 -15.23 9.75
C GLU A 197 -9.47 -15.37 10.00
N GLU A 198 -9.99 -16.59 9.94
CA GLU A 198 -11.39 -16.89 10.27
C GLU A 198 -11.74 -16.45 11.70
N ALA A 199 -10.84 -16.69 12.65
CA ALA A 199 -11.02 -16.27 14.03
C ALA A 199 -10.98 -14.73 14.19
N LEU A 200 -10.02 -14.05 13.55
CA LEU A 200 -9.91 -12.59 13.57
C LEU A 200 -11.14 -11.92 12.95
N ASN A 201 -11.74 -12.50 11.91
CA ASN A 201 -12.96 -11.99 11.28
C ASN A 201 -14.16 -11.95 12.24
N LEU A 202 -14.22 -12.85 13.23
CA LEU A 202 -15.28 -12.81 14.24
C LEU A 202 -15.17 -11.61 15.20
N LEU A 203 -14.03 -10.90 15.25
CA LEU A 203 -13.92 -9.63 15.98
C LEU A 203 -14.77 -8.51 15.37
N LEU A 204 -15.32 -8.72 14.17
CA LEU A 204 -16.26 -7.82 13.49
C LEU A 204 -17.73 -8.25 13.68
N SER A 205 -17.99 -9.31 14.45
CA SER A 205 -19.35 -9.80 14.70
C SER A 205 -20.21 -8.74 15.39
N ASP A 206 -21.49 -8.69 15.04
CA ASP A 206 -22.49 -7.88 15.74
C ASP A 206 -22.74 -8.38 17.16
N LYS A 207 -22.46 -9.65 17.44
CA LYS A 207 -22.60 -10.25 18.77
C LYS A 207 -21.32 -10.15 19.58
N GLU A 208 -21.44 -9.53 20.74
CA GLU A 208 -20.31 -9.38 21.68
C GLU A 208 -19.70 -10.70 22.12
N GLU A 209 -20.51 -11.73 22.38
CA GLU A 209 -20.02 -13.02 22.87
C GLU A 209 -19.10 -13.69 21.82
N GLU A 210 -19.46 -13.62 20.54
CA GLU A 210 -18.63 -14.13 19.45
C GLU A 210 -17.30 -13.38 19.38
N ARG A 211 -17.33 -12.04 19.49
CA ARG A 211 -16.10 -11.22 19.50
C ARG A 211 -15.20 -11.56 20.70
N LYS A 212 -15.78 -11.74 21.88
CA LYS A 212 -15.04 -12.06 23.11
C LYS A 212 -14.40 -13.44 23.03
N ILE A 213 -15.15 -14.46 22.63
CA ILE A 213 -14.63 -15.83 22.42
C ILE A 213 -13.49 -15.80 21.40
N ALA A 214 -13.70 -15.11 20.28
CA ALA A 214 -12.68 -14.96 19.24
C ALA A 214 -11.41 -14.27 19.76
N PHE A 215 -11.55 -13.15 20.47
CA PHE A 215 -10.42 -12.43 21.03
C PHE A 215 -9.58 -13.30 21.96
N LEU A 216 -10.21 -13.95 22.95
CA LEU A 216 -9.51 -14.78 23.92
C LEU A 216 -8.84 -15.99 23.26
N ALA A 217 -9.51 -16.63 22.29
CA ALA A 217 -8.95 -17.77 21.58
C ALA A 217 -7.77 -17.37 20.69
N VAL A 218 -7.86 -16.25 19.98
CA VAL A 218 -6.77 -15.70 19.18
C VAL A 218 -5.60 -15.33 20.09
N SER A 219 -5.84 -14.55 21.15
CA SER A 219 -4.77 -14.07 22.03
C SER A 219 -4.08 -15.21 22.77
N SER A 220 -4.82 -16.23 23.20
CA SER A 220 -4.25 -17.45 23.78
C SER A 220 -3.43 -18.23 22.75
N LYS A 221 -3.88 -18.32 21.49
CA LYS A 221 -3.11 -19.00 20.45
C LYS A 221 -1.81 -18.26 20.10
N LEU A 222 -1.85 -16.92 20.11
CA LEU A 222 -0.67 -16.10 19.95
C LEU A 222 0.29 -16.29 21.12
N GLU A 223 -0.22 -16.27 22.36
CA GLU A 223 0.54 -16.51 23.60
C GLU A 223 1.39 -17.79 23.52
N GLU A 224 0.81 -18.91 23.07
CA GLU A 224 1.53 -20.18 22.85
C GLU A 224 2.75 -20.04 21.93
N ASN A 225 2.71 -19.10 20.98
CA ASN A 225 3.73 -18.89 19.95
C ASN A 225 4.63 -17.68 20.21
N ILE A 226 4.39 -16.92 21.29
CA ILE A 226 5.17 -15.71 21.63
C ILE A 226 6.67 -15.96 21.71
N PRO A 227 7.20 -17.07 22.27
CA PRO A 227 8.63 -17.33 22.26
C PRO A 227 9.22 -17.37 20.84
N LEU A 228 8.51 -17.98 19.89
CA LEU A 228 8.91 -18.05 18.49
C LEU A 228 8.85 -16.68 17.82
N PHE A 229 7.73 -15.97 17.96
CA PHE A 229 7.57 -14.63 17.36
C PHE A 229 8.54 -13.60 17.93
N THR A 230 8.89 -13.72 19.22
CA THR A 230 9.93 -12.90 19.87
C THR A 230 11.28 -13.15 19.22
N HIS A 231 11.62 -14.41 18.95
CA HIS A 231 12.87 -14.75 18.29
C HIS A 231 12.90 -14.22 16.84
N ILE A 232 11.81 -14.43 16.08
CA ILE A 232 11.67 -13.88 14.71
C ILE A 232 11.89 -12.36 14.72
N MET A 233 11.19 -11.62 15.59
CA MET A 233 11.31 -10.16 15.69
C MET A 233 12.75 -9.75 16.02
N ASN A 234 13.35 -10.35 17.05
CA ASN A 234 14.73 -10.06 17.44
C ASN A 234 15.73 -10.31 16.30
N THR A 235 15.55 -11.36 15.52
CA THR A 235 16.45 -11.68 14.41
C THR A 235 16.25 -10.74 13.23
N ILE A 236 15.02 -10.40 12.86
CA ILE A 236 14.74 -9.41 11.79
C ILE A 236 15.28 -8.03 12.17
N CYS A 237 15.04 -7.56 13.39
CA CYS A 237 15.57 -6.29 13.85
C CYS A 237 17.11 -6.27 13.88
N GLN A 238 17.76 -7.41 14.20
CA GLN A 238 19.21 -7.54 14.17
C GLN A 238 19.79 -7.59 12.76
N ASP A 239 19.18 -8.36 11.85
CA ASP A 239 19.57 -8.42 10.43
C ASP A 239 19.48 -7.03 9.78
N LYS A 240 18.39 -6.32 10.05
CA LYS A 240 18.21 -4.92 9.65
C LYS A 240 19.29 -4.01 10.24
N ALA A 241 19.58 -4.09 11.54
CA ALA A 241 20.64 -3.28 12.16
C ALA A 241 22.03 -3.55 11.57
N ILE A 242 22.32 -4.79 11.16
CA ILE A 242 23.55 -5.14 10.45
C ILE A 242 23.57 -4.48 9.07
N SER A 243 22.50 -4.64 8.29
CA SER A 243 22.39 -4.02 6.96
C SER A 243 22.53 -2.50 7.05
N ASP A 244 21.83 -1.88 8.00
CA ASP A 244 21.84 -0.44 8.20
C ASP A 244 23.24 0.08 8.52
N LYS A 245 24.00 -0.64 9.35
CA LYS A 245 25.39 -0.31 9.67
C LYS A 245 26.30 -0.38 8.44
N TRP A 246 26.23 -1.45 7.66
CA TRP A 246 27.08 -1.61 6.47
C TRP A 246 26.77 -0.54 5.42
N ARG A 247 25.50 -0.20 5.26
CA ARG A 247 25.01 0.81 4.32
C ARG A 247 25.09 2.24 4.87
N ASN A 248 25.72 2.46 6.03
CA ASN A 248 25.91 3.79 6.63
C ASN A 248 24.61 4.57 6.89
N TYR A 249 23.51 3.89 7.23
CA TYR A 249 22.30 4.55 7.71
C TYR A 249 22.48 4.96 9.19
N SER A 250 22.10 6.19 9.51
CA SER A 250 22.24 6.83 10.82
C SER A 250 21.24 6.27 11.83
N ASN A 251 20.04 5.91 11.39
CA ASN A 251 19.00 5.33 12.22
C ASN A 251 18.27 4.18 11.49
N SER A 252 17.43 3.44 12.22
CA SER A 252 16.80 2.22 11.68
C SER A 252 15.74 2.51 10.62
N GLU A 253 15.22 3.73 10.56
CA GLU A 253 14.10 4.09 9.70
C GLU A 253 14.56 4.79 8.41
N GLU A 254 15.78 5.34 8.37
CA GLU A 254 16.33 6.14 7.27
C GLU A 254 16.27 5.41 5.92
N SER A 255 16.59 4.11 5.88
CA SER A 255 16.48 3.33 4.64
C SER A 255 15.05 3.28 4.09
N ARG A 256 14.04 3.29 4.97
CA ARG A 256 12.63 3.35 4.57
C ARG A 256 12.24 4.75 4.11
N HIS A 257 12.68 5.80 4.81
CA HIS A 257 12.49 7.20 4.39
C HIS A 257 13.05 7.45 2.99
N LEU A 258 14.26 6.93 2.74
CA LEU A 258 14.92 6.99 1.45
C LEU A 258 14.10 6.28 0.36
N ALA A 259 13.67 5.05 0.63
CA ALA A 259 12.83 4.26 -0.30
C ALA A 259 11.48 4.91 -0.59
N ASN A 260 10.90 5.59 0.39
CA ASN A 260 9.65 6.32 0.24
C ASN A 260 9.84 7.73 -0.35
N ASN A 261 11.09 8.14 -0.62
CA ASN A 261 11.44 9.44 -1.16
C ASN A 261 10.95 10.62 -0.28
N ILE A 262 11.10 10.49 1.05
CA ILE A 262 10.66 11.50 2.03
C ILE A 262 11.79 11.87 2.99
N GLU A 263 11.87 13.15 3.34
CA GLU A 263 12.81 13.68 4.34
C GLU A 263 12.39 13.35 5.80
N PRO A 264 13.34 13.07 6.71
CA PRO A 264 13.06 12.71 8.11
C PRO A 264 12.21 13.74 8.88
N GLU A 265 12.40 15.03 8.62
CA GLU A 265 11.63 16.11 9.26
C GLU A 265 10.15 16.07 8.91
N VAL A 266 9.80 15.63 7.69
CA VAL A 266 8.42 15.48 7.23
C VAL A 266 7.71 14.37 8.00
N ILE A 267 8.37 13.22 8.19
CA ILE A 267 7.82 12.11 8.98
C ILE A 267 7.73 12.50 10.45
N SER A 268 8.74 13.21 10.97
CA SER A 268 8.70 13.72 12.34
C SER A 268 7.51 14.66 12.55
N ALA A 269 7.24 15.57 11.61
CA ALA A 269 6.07 16.46 11.66
C ALA A 269 4.76 15.66 11.68
N LEU A 270 4.56 14.72 10.74
CA LEU A 270 3.39 13.85 10.69
C LEU A 270 3.17 13.10 12.01
N VAL A 271 4.20 12.41 12.50
CA VAL A 271 4.12 11.57 13.71
C VAL A 271 3.79 12.42 14.94
N ASN A 272 4.48 13.54 15.14
CA ASN A 272 4.27 14.41 16.29
C ASN A 272 2.87 15.04 16.27
N THR A 273 2.40 15.45 15.09
CA THR A 273 1.05 16.00 14.93
C THR A 273 -0.02 14.96 15.24
N VAL A 274 0.11 13.73 14.72
CA VAL A 274 -0.84 12.65 15.02
C VAL A 274 -0.85 12.30 16.52
N GLU A 275 0.33 12.16 17.15
CA GLU A 275 0.44 11.90 18.60
C GLU A 275 -0.23 13.01 19.44
N SER A 276 -0.04 14.27 19.06
CA SER A 276 -0.63 15.42 19.77
C SER A 276 -2.14 15.51 19.63
N ASN A 277 -2.72 14.84 18.63
CA ASN A 277 -4.15 14.87 18.33
C ASN A 277 -4.91 13.59 18.73
N TYR A 278 -4.27 12.64 19.43
CA TYR A 278 -4.94 11.41 19.88
C TYR A 278 -6.22 11.70 20.70
N GLU A 279 -6.19 12.73 21.55
CA GLU A 279 -7.33 13.10 22.39
C GLU A 279 -8.55 13.54 21.56
N ILE A 280 -8.36 14.40 20.56
CA ILE A 280 -9.46 14.96 19.76
C ILE A 280 -9.95 14.03 18.66
N THR A 281 -9.18 12.99 18.33
CA THR A 281 -9.50 11.99 17.30
C THR A 281 -9.93 10.66 17.94
N SER A 282 -8.98 9.74 18.12
CA SER A 282 -9.18 8.37 18.57
C SER A 282 -9.86 8.28 19.94
N HIS A 283 -9.36 9.02 20.94
CA HIS A 283 -9.91 8.92 22.30
C HIS A 283 -11.35 9.41 22.35
N ARG A 284 -11.61 10.56 21.70
CA ARG A 284 -12.95 11.13 21.59
C ARG A 284 -13.90 10.19 20.85
N TYR A 285 -13.48 9.62 19.71
CA TYR A 285 -14.29 8.67 18.96
C TYR A 285 -14.62 7.42 19.78
N TYR A 286 -13.65 6.79 20.43
CA TYR A 286 -13.92 5.58 21.22
C TYR A 286 -14.78 5.86 22.45
N ALA A 287 -14.69 7.06 23.04
CA ALA A 287 -15.61 7.49 24.10
C ALA A 287 -17.05 7.66 23.57
N LEU A 288 -17.22 8.19 22.35
CA LEU A 288 -18.52 8.25 21.68
C LEU A 288 -19.06 6.86 21.33
N LYS A 289 -18.22 5.98 20.75
CA LYS A 289 -18.58 4.60 20.42
C LYS A 289 -19.00 3.80 21.66
N ALA A 290 -18.34 3.99 22.79
CA ALA A 290 -18.76 3.39 24.06
C ALA A 290 -20.20 3.77 24.41
N LYS A 291 -20.56 5.06 24.29
CA LYS A 291 -21.93 5.53 24.52
C LYS A 291 -22.92 4.92 23.51
N LEU A 292 -22.57 4.89 22.22
CA LEU A 292 -23.41 4.32 21.16
C LEU A 292 -23.66 2.82 21.35
N LEU A 293 -22.72 2.10 21.97
CA LEU A 293 -22.87 0.69 22.35
C LEU A 293 -23.47 0.50 23.75
N ASN A 294 -23.90 1.57 24.42
CA ASN A 294 -24.42 1.56 25.79
C ASN A 294 -23.44 0.97 26.83
N LYS A 295 -22.15 1.28 26.69
CA LYS A 295 -21.06 0.82 27.56
C LYS A 295 -20.35 1.99 28.26
N THR A 296 -19.86 1.72 29.47
CA THR A 296 -18.98 2.66 30.20
C THR A 296 -17.59 2.74 29.57
N TYR A 297 -17.10 1.61 29.05
CA TYR A 297 -15.84 1.47 28.34
C TYR A 297 -15.99 0.36 27.31
N LEU A 298 -15.19 0.41 26.24
CA LEU A 298 -15.06 -0.66 25.26
C LEU A 298 -14.05 -1.69 25.80
N GLU A 299 -14.39 -2.97 25.82
CA GLU A 299 -13.39 -4.01 26.05
C GLU A 299 -12.51 -4.19 24.79
N SER A 300 -11.37 -4.89 24.89
CA SER A 300 -10.48 -5.13 23.74
C SER A 300 -11.18 -5.64 22.48
N TRP A 301 -12.23 -6.46 22.65
CA TRP A 301 -13.02 -7.07 21.57
C TRP A 301 -14.15 -6.17 21.06
N ASP A 302 -14.38 -5.00 21.64
CA ASP A 302 -15.40 -4.05 21.18
C ASP A 302 -14.86 -3.00 20.20
N ARG A 303 -13.53 -2.85 20.11
CA ARG A 303 -12.90 -1.82 19.27
C ARG A 303 -13.43 -1.82 17.84
N ASN A 304 -13.56 -3.00 17.24
CA ASN A 304 -14.01 -3.17 15.86
C ASN A 304 -15.49 -3.58 15.75
N ALA A 305 -16.26 -3.51 16.84
CA ALA A 305 -17.67 -3.89 16.82
C ALA A 305 -18.45 -2.95 15.88
N PRO A 306 -19.35 -3.46 15.03
CA PRO A 306 -20.25 -2.60 14.28
C PRO A 306 -21.20 -1.86 15.24
N LEU A 307 -21.72 -0.70 14.80
CA LEU A 307 -22.80 -0.04 15.53
C LEU A 307 -24.07 -0.92 15.55
N PRO A 308 -24.94 -0.79 16.58
CA PRO A 308 -26.20 -1.51 16.63
C PRO A 308 -27.06 -1.23 15.39
N ASP A 309 -27.82 -2.23 14.94
CA ASP A 309 -28.75 -2.13 13.81
C ASP A 309 -28.12 -1.70 12.46
N ALA A 310 -26.82 -1.93 12.28
CA ALA A 310 -26.06 -1.63 11.05
C ALA A 310 -26.46 -2.45 9.80
N ASN A 311 -27.61 -3.12 9.80
CA ASN A 311 -28.12 -3.88 8.66
C ASN A 311 -28.62 -2.93 7.57
N THR A 312 -27.71 -2.57 6.66
CA THR A 312 -28.02 -1.81 5.46
C THR A 312 -28.58 -2.73 4.37
N LYS A 313 -29.43 -2.19 3.51
CA LYS A 313 -29.88 -2.92 2.31
C LYS A 313 -28.68 -3.14 1.38
N PRO A 314 -28.57 -4.32 0.73
CA PRO A 314 -27.55 -4.52 -0.29
C PRO A 314 -27.71 -3.50 -1.43
N ILE A 315 -26.58 -2.93 -1.86
CA ILE A 315 -26.46 -2.08 -3.05
C ILE A 315 -26.17 -3.01 -4.23
N GLU A 316 -26.97 -2.93 -5.29
CA GLU A 316 -26.74 -3.73 -6.49
C GLU A 316 -25.52 -3.22 -7.27
N TRP A 317 -24.86 -4.09 -8.04
CA TRP A 317 -23.67 -3.70 -8.81
C TRP A 317 -23.94 -2.54 -9.78
N SER A 318 -25.12 -2.52 -10.43
CA SER A 318 -25.50 -1.43 -11.34
C SER A 318 -25.64 -0.10 -10.60
N GLU A 319 -26.23 -0.12 -9.40
CA GLU A 319 -26.36 1.05 -8.54
C GLU A 319 -24.98 1.53 -8.05
N ALA A 320 -24.08 0.61 -7.67
CA ALA A 320 -22.72 0.95 -7.29
C ALA A 320 -21.94 1.60 -8.44
N LYS A 321 -22.03 1.07 -9.66
CA LYS A 321 -21.45 1.67 -10.88
C LYS A 321 -21.94 3.11 -11.06
N GLU A 322 -23.25 3.33 -10.97
CA GLU A 322 -23.84 4.66 -11.13
C GLU A 322 -23.38 5.64 -10.04
N ILE A 323 -23.39 5.20 -8.78
CA ILE A 323 -22.94 6.04 -7.65
C ILE A 323 -21.49 6.50 -7.85
N VAL A 324 -20.59 5.58 -8.22
CA VAL A 324 -19.17 5.90 -8.41
C VAL A 324 -18.97 6.82 -9.61
N ILE A 325 -19.56 6.51 -10.77
CA ILE A 325 -19.44 7.37 -11.97
C ILE A 325 -19.97 8.77 -11.69
N GLU A 326 -21.15 8.90 -11.06
CA GLU A 326 -21.71 10.21 -10.72
C GLU A 326 -20.82 10.98 -9.73
N ALA A 327 -20.20 10.30 -8.75
CA ALA A 327 -19.30 10.93 -7.79
C ALA A 327 -18.05 11.51 -8.47
N TYR A 328 -17.45 10.77 -9.40
CA TYR A 328 -16.31 11.25 -10.18
C TYR A 328 -16.73 12.32 -11.20
N GLU A 329 -17.91 12.23 -11.81
CA GLU A 329 -18.41 13.19 -12.78
C GLU A 329 -18.75 14.55 -12.15
N GLU A 330 -19.27 14.57 -10.92
CA GLU A 330 -19.43 15.80 -10.14
C GLU A 330 -18.10 16.50 -9.85
N PHE A 331 -17.01 15.76 -9.79
CA PHE A 331 -15.66 16.29 -9.57
C PHE A 331 -14.98 16.73 -10.88
N SER A 332 -14.89 15.83 -11.86
CA SER A 332 -14.23 16.07 -13.13
C SER A 332 -14.75 15.11 -14.20
N LYS A 333 -15.26 15.67 -15.30
CA LYS A 333 -15.72 14.89 -16.44
C LYS A 333 -14.59 14.05 -17.07
N ASP A 334 -13.39 14.61 -17.18
CA ASP A 334 -12.25 13.93 -17.79
C ASP A 334 -11.83 12.70 -16.98
N ILE A 335 -11.84 12.80 -15.65
CA ILE A 335 -11.56 11.66 -14.76
C ILE A 335 -12.70 10.63 -14.82
N ALA A 336 -13.96 11.08 -14.85
CA ALA A 336 -15.10 10.19 -14.99
C ALA A 336 -15.07 9.40 -16.30
N ASP A 337 -14.58 10.01 -17.39
CA ASP A 337 -14.40 9.33 -18.67
C ASP A 337 -13.35 8.21 -18.57
N ILE A 338 -12.26 8.41 -17.81
CA ILE A 338 -11.30 7.33 -17.51
C ILE A 338 -11.98 6.22 -16.71
N VAL A 339 -12.73 6.56 -15.65
CA VAL A 339 -13.47 5.59 -14.82
C VAL A 339 -14.44 4.76 -15.67
N ARG A 340 -15.13 5.37 -16.63
CA ARG A 340 -16.05 4.68 -17.56
C ARG A 340 -15.35 3.60 -18.38
N LEU A 341 -14.09 3.82 -18.81
CA LEU A 341 -13.34 2.84 -19.57
C LEU A 341 -13.20 1.50 -18.82
N PHE A 342 -13.02 1.53 -17.50
CA PHE A 342 -12.92 0.30 -16.69
C PHE A 342 -14.19 -0.53 -16.73
N PHE A 343 -15.34 0.13 -16.66
CA PHE A 343 -16.64 -0.53 -16.72
C PHE A 343 -17.00 -1.00 -18.13
N ASP A 344 -16.66 -0.20 -19.15
CA ASP A 344 -17.10 -0.46 -20.53
C ASP A 344 -16.24 -1.52 -21.23
N ASN A 345 -14.98 -1.70 -20.81
CA ASN A 345 -14.05 -2.66 -21.41
C ASN A 345 -13.83 -3.94 -20.57
N ASN A 346 -14.59 -4.14 -19.48
CA ASN A 346 -14.43 -5.27 -18.56
C ASN A 346 -13.01 -5.37 -17.97
N TRP A 347 -12.52 -4.29 -17.38
CA TRP A 347 -11.24 -4.28 -16.66
C TRP A 347 -11.40 -4.59 -15.16
N ILE A 348 -12.62 -4.88 -14.71
CA ILE A 348 -12.98 -5.13 -13.31
C ILE A 348 -13.45 -6.58 -13.13
N ASP A 349 -12.86 -7.30 -12.18
CA ASP A 349 -13.34 -8.59 -11.68
C ASP A 349 -13.92 -8.42 -10.26
N ALA A 350 -15.24 -8.22 -10.18
CA ALA A 350 -15.95 -7.93 -8.93
C ALA A 350 -16.63 -9.16 -8.33
N ARG A 351 -16.86 -10.20 -9.13
CA ARG A 351 -17.62 -11.39 -8.72
C ARG A 351 -16.87 -12.17 -7.64
N VAL A 352 -17.58 -12.57 -6.58
CA VAL A 352 -17.07 -13.51 -5.59
C VAL A 352 -17.12 -14.92 -6.17
N ASN A 353 -15.97 -15.58 -6.27
CA ASN A 353 -15.82 -16.92 -6.80
C ASN A 353 -15.02 -17.81 -5.83
N GLU A 354 -15.29 -19.11 -5.85
CA GLU A 354 -14.49 -20.08 -5.08
C GLU A 354 -13.04 -20.08 -5.57
N GLY A 355 -12.10 -20.05 -4.62
CA GLY A 355 -10.65 -20.00 -4.90
C GLY A 355 -10.13 -18.63 -5.33
N LYS A 356 -10.96 -17.63 -5.60
CA LYS A 356 -10.49 -16.26 -5.88
C LYS A 356 -9.79 -15.69 -4.65
N VAL A 357 -8.73 -14.92 -4.86
CA VAL A 357 -8.03 -14.23 -3.76
C VAL A 357 -8.99 -13.28 -3.02
N ASN A 358 -8.87 -13.21 -1.70
CA ASN A 358 -9.61 -12.27 -0.85
C ASN A 358 -9.13 -10.82 -1.06
N GLY A 359 -9.91 -9.86 -0.59
CA GLY A 359 -9.58 -8.43 -0.64
C GLY A 359 -9.91 -7.76 -1.98
N ALA A 360 -9.21 -6.68 -2.27
CA ALA A 360 -9.31 -5.89 -3.48
C ALA A 360 -7.94 -5.29 -3.84
N PHE A 361 -7.73 -4.97 -5.12
CA PHE A 361 -6.56 -4.24 -5.62
C PHE A 361 -6.78 -3.67 -7.02
N ALA A 362 -5.98 -2.66 -7.39
CA ALA A 362 -5.73 -2.22 -8.75
C ALA A 362 -4.30 -2.58 -9.16
N HIS A 363 -4.16 -3.49 -10.14
CA HIS A 363 -2.87 -3.98 -10.59
C HIS A 363 -2.35 -3.14 -11.76
N PRO A 364 -1.23 -2.41 -11.60
CA PRO A 364 -0.56 -1.78 -12.74
C PRO A 364 0.01 -2.86 -13.66
N VAL A 365 -0.23 -2.78 -14.97
CA VAL A 365 0.31 -3.76 -15.93
C VAL A 365 1.60 -3.25 -16.56
N THR A 366 1.47 -2.25 -17.42
CA THR A 366 2.55 -1.61 -18.18
C THR A 366 2.10 -0.20 -18.53
N THR A 367 3.00 0.62 -19.06
CA THR A 367 2.64 1.98 -19.52
C THR A 367 1.87 2.00 -20.84
N ASP A 368 1.86 0.89 -21.57
CA ASP A 368 1.16 0.73 -22.85
C ASP A 368 -0.14 -0.10 -22.73
N THR A 369 -0.46 -0.61 -21.54
CA THR A 369 -1.68 -1.37 -21.28
C THR A 369 -2.36 -0.88 -20.01
N HIS A 370 -3.68 -0.70 -20.08
CA HIS A 370 -4.49 -0.27 -18.95
C HIS A 370 -4.35 -1.23 -17.73
N PRO A 371 -4.61 -0.73 -16.51
CA PRO A 371 -4.62 -1.57 -15.33
C PRO A 371 -5.91 -2.39 -15.19
N TYR A 372 -5.89 -3.34 -14.24
CA TYR A 372 -7.02 -4.21 -13.91
C TYR A 372 -7.40 -4.09 -12.44
N ILE A 373 -8.70 -4.15 -12.15
CA ILE A 373 -9.23 -4.06 -10.78
C ILE A 373 -9.82 -5.40 -10.37
N LEU A 374 -9.42 -5.88 -9.19
CA LEU A 374 -10.04 -7.03 -8.52
C LEU A 374 -10.72 -6.54 -7.25
N LEU A 375 -11.96 -6.97 -7.02
CA LEU A 375 -12.63 -6.84 -5.73
C LEU A 375 -13.60 -8.01 -5.50
N ASN A 376 -14.04 -8.15 -4.25
CA ASN A 376 -15.01 -9.17 -3.85
C ASN A 376 -16.31 -8.47 -3.42
N TYR A 377 -17.17 -8.15 -4.39
CA TYR A 377 -18.36 -7.33 -4.17
C TYR A 377 -19.51 -8.14 -3.57
N GLN A 378 -20.02 -7.72 -2.41
CA GLN A 378 -21.12 -8.35 -1.68
C GLN A 378 -22.34 -7.42 -1.50
N GLY A 379 -22.30 -6.21 -2.06
CA GLY A 379 -23.37 -5.22 -1.97
C GLY A 379 -23.37 -4.41 -0.68
N LYS A 380 -22.30 -4.43 0.11
CA LYS A 380 -22.21 -3.56 1.30
C LYS A 380 -21.80 -2.14 0.88
N PRO A 381 -22.18 -1.08 1.62
CA PRO A 381 -21.69 0.27 1.34
C PRO A 381 -20.16 0.37 1.31
N ARG A 382 -19.48 -0.40 2.16
CA ARG A 382 -18.02 -0.52 2.14
C ARG A 382 -17.49 -1.05 0.81
N ASP A 383 -18.20 -1.96 0.14
CA ASP A 383 -17.77 -2.51 -1.14
C ASP A 383 -17.84 -1.45 -2.26
N VAL A 384 -18.78 -0.49 -2.18
CA VAL A 384 -18.87 0.66 -3.10
C VAL A 384 -17.68 1.60 -2.89
N MET A 385 -17.29 1.80 -1.63
CA MET A 385 -16.11 2.59 -1.26
C MET A 385 -14.83 1.92 -1.77
N THR A 386 -14.68 0.62 -1.56
CA THR A 386 -13.56 -0.18 -2.10
C THR A 386 -13.52 -0.11 -3.63
N LEU A 387 -14.66 -0.19 -4.33
CA LEU A 387 -14.69 0.00 -5.78
C LEU A 387 -14.14 1.38 -6.19
N ALA A 388 -14.58 2.45 -5.52
CA ALA A 388 -14.10 3.80 -5.79
C ALA A 388 -12.61 3.98 -5.51
N HIS A 389 -12.12 3.32 -4.44
CA HIS A 389 -10.72 3.28 -4.04
C HIS A 389 -9.85 2.67 -5.13
N GLU A 390 -10.16 1.45 -5.58
CA GLU A 390 -9.38 0.79 -6.63
C GLU A 390 -9.48 1.52 -7.98
N LEU A 391 -10.63 2.11 -8.30
CA LEU A 391 -10.77 2.96 -9.50
C LEU A 391 -9.90 4.21 -9.43
N GLY A 392 -9.68 4.77 -8.23
CA GLY A 392 -8.78 5.90 -8.05
C GLY A 392 -7.33 5.52 -8.40
N HIS A 393 -6.85 4.36 -7.95
CA HIS A 393 -5.54 3.84 -8.40
C HIS A 393 -5.51 3.64 -9.92
N GLY A 394 -6.56 3.05 -10.50
CA GLY A 394 -6.67 2.87 -11.94
C GLY A 394 -6.59 4.18 -12.73
N VAL A 395 -7.29 5.23 -12.27
CA VAL A 395 -7.22 6.59 -12.83
C VAL A 395 -5.79 7.13 -12.75
N HIS A 396 -5.14 7.02 -11.59
CA HIS A 396 -3.77 7.51 -11.39
C HIS A 396 -2.79 6.87 -12.38
N GLN A 397 -2.89 5.54 -12.53
CA GLN A 397 -2.04 4.76 -13.42
C GLN A 397 -2.26 5.15 -14.89
N VAL A 398 -3.51 5.35 -15.33
CA VAL A 398 -3.83 5.83 -16.68
C VAL A 398 -3.30 7.24 -16.92
N LEU A 399 -3.42 8.14 -15.94
CA LEU A 399 -2.95 9.52 -16.08
C LEU A 399 -1.41 9.63 -16.14
N ALA A 400 -0.69 8.72 -15.48
CA ALA A 400 0.77 8.71 -15.42
C ALA A 400 1.43 7.90 -16.55
N SER A 401 0.68 7.13 -17.34
CA SER A 401 1.23 6.16 -18.30
C SER A 401 2.13 6.78 -19.37
N ASP A 402 1.80 7.99 -19.82
CA ASP A 402 2.54 8.71 -20.87
C ASP A 402 3.99 9.08 -20.48
N LEU A 403 4.33 8.99 -19.20
CA LEU A 403 5.69 9.24 -18.70
C LEU A 403 6.68 8.13 -19.06
N GLY A 404 6.19 6.92 -19.36
CA GLY A 404 7.00 5.73 -19.55
C GLY A 404 7.38 5.03 -18.24
N PRO A 405 7.86 3.78 -18.31
CA PRO A 405 7.97 2.87 -17.14
C PRO A 405 8.82 3.40 -15.98
N LEU A 406 9.86 4.18 -16.27
CA LEU A 406 10.77 4.68 -15.23
C LEU A 406 10.23 5.89 -14.46
N LEU A 407 9.22 6.56 -15.00
CA LEU A 407 8.70 7.83 -14.46
C LEU A 407 7.22 7.76 -14.08
N SER A 408 6.47 6.79 -14.59
CA SER A 408 5.05 6.60 -14.26
C SER A 408 4.85 6.01 -12.86
N ASP A 409 5.80 5.23 -12.34
CA ASP A 409 5.68 4.59 -11.03
C ASP A 409 5.68 5.62 -9.89
N THR A 410 4.66 5.55 -9.04
CA THR A 410 4.45 6.51 -7.97
C THR A 410 5.03 5.99 -6.66
N PRO A 411 5.77 6.81 -5.89
CA PRO A 411 6.17 6.43 -4.54
C PRO A 411 4.95 6.05 -3.69
N LEU A 412 5.10 5.08 -2.80
CA LEU A 412 4.02 4.56 -1.95
C LEU A 412 3.27 5.66 -1.17
N THR A 413 3.97 6.73 -0.84
CA THR A 413 3.45 7.88 -0.09
C THR A 413 2.50 8.75 -0.91
N LEU A 414 2.56 8.67 -2.23
CA LEU A 414 1.66 9.36 -3.16
C LEU A 414 0.69 8.40 -3.85
N ALA A 415 0.92 7.10 -3.79
CA ALA A 415 0.09 6.08 -4.44
C ALA A 415 -1.38 6.13 -4.00
N GLU A 416 -1.62 6.43 -2.72
CA GLU A 416 -2.96 6.55 -2.12
C GLU A 416 -3.69 7.86 -2.46
N THR A 417 -3.02 8.80 -3.15
CA THR A 417 -3.57 10.15 -3.38
C THR A 417 -4.86 10.11 -4.20
N ALA A 418 -4.96 9.20 -5.16
CA ALA A 418 -6.11 9.08 -6.05
C ALA A 418 -7.20 8.19 -5.48
N SER A 419 -6.81 7.05 -4.89
CA SER A 419 -7.73 6.07 -4.32
C SER A 419 -8.56 6.64 -3.17
N VAL A 420 -7.90 7.22 -2.17
CA VAL A 420 -8.58 7.80 -0.99
C VAL A 420 -9.41 9.04 -1.37
N PHE A 421 -8.96 9.83 -2.36
CA PHE A 421 -9.73 11.00 -2.82
C PHE A 421 -11.02 10.57 -3.53
N GLY A 422 -10.92 9.59 -4.44
CA GLY A 422 -12.07 8.99 -5.11
C GLY A 422 -13.05 8.31 -4.15
N GLU A 423 -12.51 7.66 -3.12
CA GLU A 423 -13.28 7.13 -2.01
C GLU A 423 -14.04 8.26 -1.27
N MET A 424 -13.40 9.38 -0.96
CA MET A 424 -14.06 10.53 -0.28
C MET A 424 -15.17 11.17 -1.13
N LEU A 425 -14.96 11.30 -2.45
CA LEU A 425 -16.01 11.75 -3.37
C LEU A 425 -17.24 10.84 -3.31
N THR A 426 -16.99 9.53 -3.37
CA THR A 426 -18.03 8.49 -3.34
C THR A 426 -18.75 8.45 -1.99
N TYR A 427 -18.00 8.60 -0.89
CA TYR A 427 -18.54 8.71 0.46
C TYR A 427 -19.56 9.84 0.58
N LYS A 428 -19.17 11.06 0.18
CA LYS A 428 -20.04 12.23 0.28
C LYS A 428 -21.26 12.10 -0.62
N LYS A 429 -21.14 11.42 -1.77
CA LYS A 429 -22.27 11.09 -2.64
C LYS A 429 -23.23 10.11 -1.97
N LEU A 430 -22.72 9.03 -1.37
CA LEU A 430 -23.50 8.06 -0.60
C LEU A 430 -24.24 8.75 0.56
N VAL A 431 -23.52 9.51 1.39
CA VAL A 431 -24.11 10.24 2.53
C VAL A 431 -25.22 11.20 2.09
N ARG A 432 -25.07 11.90 0.95
CA ARG A 432 -26.11 12.80 0.41
C ARG A 432 -27.33 12.04 -0.14
N LYS A 433 -27.14 10.82 -0.66
CA LYS A 433 -28.24 9.96 -1.15
C LYS A 433 -28.98 9.24 -0.01
N THR A 434 -28.31 9.00 1.12
CA THR A 434 -28.89 8.32 2.29
C THR A 434 -29.85 9.24 3.04
N SER A 435 -31.15 8.93 3.04
CA SER A 435 -32.18 9.67 3.79
C SER A 435 -32.44 9.13 5.19
N ASN A 436 -31.85 7.99 5.56
CA ASN A 436 -32.04 7.32 6.84
C ASN A 436 -30.92 7.72 7.81
N ASP A 437 -31.27 8.37 8.93
CA ASP A 437 -30.31 8.82 9.93
C ASP A 437 -29.48 7.68 10.53
N LEU A 438 -30.05 6.47 10.69
CA LEU A 438 -29.30 5.32 11.19
C LEU A 438 -28.26 4.85 10.17
N GLU A 439 -28.63 4.75 8.90
CA GLU A 439 -27.70 4.38 7.84
C GLU A 439 -26.60 5.43 7.69
N LYS A 440 -26.95 6.71 7.83
CA LYS A 440 -25.99 7.82 7.84
C LYS A 440 -25.02 7.74 9.03
N LYS A 441 -25.51 7.43 10.24
CA LYS A 441 -24.67 7.18 11.43
C LYS A 441 -23.67 6.06 11.19
N VAL A 442 -24.13 4.94 10.61
CA VAL A 442 -23.28 3.76 10.34
C VAL A 442 -22.19 4.09 9.31
N LEU A 443 -22.53 4.82 8.24
CA LEU A 443 -21.56 5.28 7.24
C LEU A 443 -20.51 6.21 7.85
N LEU A 444 -20.94 7.19 8.65
CA LEU A 444 -20.05 8.13 9.35
C LEU A 444 -19.11 7.40 10.31
N ALA A 445 -19.65 6.53 11.17
CA ALA A 445 -18.87 5.77 12.13
C ALA A 445 -17.86 4.84 11.44
N SER A 446 -18.27 4.14 10.38
CA SER A 446 -17.35 3.30 9.59
C SER A 446 -16.22 4.12 8.99
N LYS A 447 -16.51 5.29 8.40
CA LYS A 447 -15.48 6.13 7.78
C LYS A 447 -14.52 6.72 8.81
N ILE A 448 -15.02 7.15 9.98
CA ILE A 448 -14.17 7.62 11.08
C ILE A 448 -13.25 6.49 11.57
N GLU A 449 -13.77 5.27 11.73
CA GLU A 449 -12.97 4.10 12.13
C GLU A 449 -11.91 3.73 11.11
N ASP A 450 -12.25 3.78 9.82
CA ASP A 450 -11.28 3.52 8.75
C ASP A 450 -10.15 4.56 8.80
N MET A 451 -10.44 5.85 8.94
CA MET A 451 -9.42 6.90 9.08
C MET A 451 -8.57 6.75 10.35
N ILE A 452 -9.17 6.41 11.50
CA ILE A 452 -8.43 6.12 12.74
C ILE A 452 -7.51 4.89 12.56
N ASN A 453 -7.97 3.86 11.85
CA ASN A 453 -7.18 2.66 11.57
C ASN A 453 -6.04 2.90 10.56
N THR A 454 -6.19 3.85 9.65
CA THR A 454 -5.18 4.18 8.62
C THR A 454 -4.18 5.23 9.11
N VAL A 455 -4.59 6.14 9.99
CA VAL A 455 -3.72 7.21 10.51
C VAL A 455 -3.23 6.89 11.92
N VAL A 456 -4.11 6.97 12.92
CA VAL A 456 -3.73 6.87 14.34
C VAL A 456 -3.09 5.53 14.67
N ARG A 457 -3.70 4.42 14.21
CA ARG A 457 -3.17 3.08 14.45
C ARG A 457 -1.82 2.85 13.77
N GLN A 458 -1.65 3.34 12.54
CA GLN A 458 -0.40 3.14 11.80
C GLN A 458 0.75 3.97 12.38
N ILE A 459 0.48 5.17 12.89
CA ILE A 459 1.46 5.94 13.65
C ILE A 459 1.81 5.24 14.97
N SER A 460 0.82 4.70 15.69
CA SER A 460 1.07 3.88 16.89
C SER A 460 1.97 2.66 16.58
N PHE A 461 1.76 2.02 15.44
CA PHE A 461 2.60 0.92 14.95
C PHE A 461 4.01 1.39 14.59
N PHE A 462 4.15 2.54 13.94
CA PHE A 462 5.45 3.13 13.66
C PHE A 462 6.23 3.42 14.96
N LYS A 463 5.58 3.99 15.98
CA LYS A 463 6.19 4.21 17.30
C LYS A 463 6.63 2.90 17.95
N PHE A 464 5.81 1.85 17.86
CA PHE A 464 6.18 0.52 18.34
C PHE A 464 7.47 0.02 17.68
N GLU A 465 7.57 0.09 16.35
CA GLU A 465 8.78 -0.29 15.62
C GLU A 465 10.00 0.56 16.03
N GLN A 466 9.83 1.88 16.17
CA GLN A 466 10.89 2.77 16.63
C GLN A 466 11.47 2.30 17.96
N TYR A 467 10.61 2.06 18.96
CA TYR A 467 11.05 1.63 20.28
C TYR A 467 11.66 0.24 20.27
N VAL A 468 11.08 -0.73 19.55
CA VAL A 468 11.63 -2.08 19.43
C VAL A 468 13.02 -2.04 18.79
N HIS A 469 13.19 -1.36 17.66
CA HIS A 469 14.48 -1.28 16.99
C HIS A 469 15.52 -0.50 17.80
N GLN A 470 15.14 0.58 18.49
CA GLN A 470 16.04 1.33 19.37
C GLN A 470 16.51 0.46 20.55
N LYS A 471 15.59 -0.23 21.23
CA LYS A 471 15.92 -1.13 22.34
C LYS A 471 16.75 -2.32 21.87
N ARG A 472 16.44 -2.89 20.70
CA ARG A 472 17.17 -4.03 20.14
C ARG A 472 18.65 -3.73 19.87
N LYS A 473 18.99 -2.47 19.55
CA LYS A 473 20.40 -2.04 19.41
C LYS A 473 21.19 -2.16 20.72
N MET A 474 20.52 -2.16 21.87
CA MET A 474 21.13 -2.26 23.20
C MET A 474 21.25 -3.71 23.70
N GLY A 475 20.53 -4.66 23.11
CA GLY A 475 20.54 -6.06 23.52
C GLY A 475 19.36 -6.83 22.92
N GLU A 476 19.36 -8.15 23.10
CA GLU A 476 18.22 -8.99 22.73
C GLU A 476 17.04 -8.70 23.67
N LEU A 477 15.83 -8.61 23.10
CA LEU A 477 14.61 -8.25 23.82
C LEU A 477 13.87 -9.51 24.26
N THR A 478 13.36 -9.50 25.48
CA THR A 478 12.45 -10.54 25.95
C THR A 478 11.05 -10.34 25.35
N ALA A 479 10.23 -11.39 25.42
CA ALA A 479 8.82 -11.31 25.04
C ALA A 479 8.06 -10.22 25.82
N GLU A 480 8.41 -10.04 27.09
CA GLU A 480 7.79 -9.03 27.96
C GLU A 480 8.24 -7.62 27.58
N ASP A 481 9.50 -7.41 27.21
CA ASP A 481 9.98 -6.11 26.72
C ASP A 481 9.18 -5.65 25.49
N ILE A 482 9.02 -6.53 24.49
CA ILE A 482 8.26 -6.23 23.27
C ILE A 482 6.78 -6.02 23.59
N SER A 483 6.20 -6.87 24.43
CA SER A 483 4.78 -6.79 24.81
C SER A 483 4.46 -5.52 25.61
N ASN A 484 5.39 -5.04 26.44
CA ASN A 484 5.23 -3.76 27.15
C ASN A 484 5.29 -2.57 26.20
N ILE A 485 6.25 -2.55 25.27
CA ILE A 485 6.30 -1.50 24.23
C ILE A 485 4.99 -1.47 23.42
N TRP A 486 4.44 -2.65 23.11
CA TRP A 486 3.13 -2.74 22.45
C TRP A 486 2.02 -2.11 23.30
N ILE A 487 1.87 -2.53 24.56
CA ILE A 487 0.82 -1.99 25.43
C ILE A 487 0.97 -0.48 25.60
N ASP A 488 2.18 0.05 25.80
CA ASP A 488 2.42 1.48 25.98
C ASP A 488 1.98 2.28 24.74
N THR A 489 2.42 1.84 23.55
CA THR A 489 2.12 2.53 22.29
C THR A 489 0.65 2.41 21.88
N GLN A 490 0.01 1.27 22.14
CA GLN A 490 -1.41 1.08 21.86
C GLN A 490 -2.28 1.85 22.86
N SER A 491 -1.89 1.90 24.14
CA SER A 491 -2.68 2.59 25.19
C SER A 491 -2.68 4.09 24.95
N ALA A 492 -1.54 4.65 24.56
CA ALA A 492 -1.42 6.06 24.19
C ALA A 492 -2.34 6.44 23.02
N SER A 493 -2.44 5.60 21.99
CA SER A 493 -3.22 5.90 20.79
C SER A 493 -4.72 5.61 20.93
N LEU A 494 -5.11 4.53 21.61
CA LEU A 494 -6.52 4.15 21.80
C LEU A 494 -7.22 4.97 22.90
N GLY A 495 -6.48 5.33 23.94
CA GLY A 495 -7.00 6.16 25.02
C GLY A 495 -7.87 5.43 26.05
N PRO A 496 -8.40 6.17 27.04
CA PRO A 496 -8.98 5.61 28.25
C PRO A 496 -10.35 4.96 28.06
N ALA A 497 -11.02 5.21 26.92
CA ALA A 497 -12.30 4.61 26.61
C ALA A 497 -12.19 3.12 26.24
N ILE A 498 -10.98 2.63 25.95
CA ILE A 498 -10.69 1.22 25.72
C ILE A 498 -10.02 0.60 26.93
N LYS A 499 -10.69 -0.38 27.53
CA LYS A 499 -10.14 -1.23 28.58
C LYS A 499 -9.43 -2.41 27.93
N MET A 500 -8.11 -2.37 27.93
CA MET A 500 -7.30 -3.45 27.39
C MET A 500 -7.30 -4.66 28.32
N HIS A 501 -7.78 -5.79 27.80
CA HIS A 501 -7.59 -7.10 28.43
C HIS A 501 -6.10 -7.45 28.54
N GLU A 502 -5.70 -8.23 29.55
CA GLU A 502 -4.28 -8.57 29.82
C GLU A 502 -3.59 -9.24 28.61
N GLN A 503 -4.32 -10.08 27.87
CA GLN A 503 -3.81 -10.78 26.69
C GLN A 503 -3.72 -9.89 25.44
N HIS A 504 -4.14 -8.62 25.50
CA HIS A 504 -3.94 -7.65 24.41
C HIS A 504 -2.45 -7.45 24.08
N LYS A 505 -1.58 -7.71 25.05
CA LYS A 505 -0.13 -7.57 24.93
C LYS A 505 0.52 -8.48 23.88
N TYR A 506 -0.19 -9.51 23.42
CA TYR A 506 0.29 -10.48 22.42
C TYR A 506 -0.06 -10.12 20.98
N LEU A 507 -0.88 -9.08 20.75
CA LEU A 507 -1.40 -8.76 19.42
C LEU A 507 -0.33 -8.24 18.44
N TRP A 508 0.83 -7.78 18.90
CA TRP A 508 1.93 -7.42 18.01
C TRP A 508 2.42 -8.61 17.17
N ALA A 509 2.23 -9.83 17.66
CA ALA A 509 2.85 -11.04 17.11
C ALA A 509 2.26 -11.51 15.77
N TYR A 510 1.06 -11.05 15.39
CA TYR A 510 0.46 -11.41 14.11
C TYR A 510 0.53 -10.31 13.06
N ILE A 511 1.14 -9.15 13.37
CA ILE A 511 1.22 -8.03 12.45
C ILE A 511 2.36 -8.28 11.43
N PRO A 512 2.06 -8.58 10.16
CA PRO A 512 3.07 -8.98 9.19
C PRO A 512 4.01 -7.82 8.81
N HIS A 513 3.52 -6.58 8.83
CA HIS A 513 4.28 -5.41 8.38
C HIS A 513 5.59 -5.21 9.13
N PHE A 514 5.65 -5.52 10.42
CA PHE A 514 6.87 -5.43 11.23
C PHE A 514 7.97 -6.40 10.77
N ILE A 515 7.58 -7.50 10.11
CA ILE A 515 8.48 -8.55 9.64
C ILE A 515 8.84 -8.31 8.17
N HIS A 516 7.81 -8.08 7.35
CA HIS A 516 7.92 -8.00 5.90
C HIS A 516 8.50 -6.68 5.41
N SER A 517 8.19 -5.58 6.11
CA SER A 517 8.52 -4.24 5.63
C SER A 517 8.68 -3.26 6.79
N PRO A 518 9.79 -3.36 7.55
CA PRO A 518 10.01 -2.49 8.70
C PRO A 518 9.86 -1.00 8.36
N PHE A 519 9.20 -0.27 9.26
CA PHE A 519 8.88 1.16 9.19
C PHE A 519 7.96 1.58 8.03
N TYR A 520 7.36 0.66 7.30
CA TYR A 520 6.51 1.00 6.15
C TYR A 520 5.19 1.67 6.55
N VAL A 521 4.66 1.34 7.74
CA VAL A 521 3.29 1.66 8.13
C VAL A 521 2.96 3.16 8.16
N TYR A 522 3.94 4.06 8.36
CA TYR A 522 3.66 5.50 8.31
C TYR A 522 3.20 5.97 6.92
N ALA A 523 3.52 5.23 5.84
CA ALA A 523 3.13 5.61 4.48
C ALA A 523 1.61 5.67 4.32
N TYR A 524 0.87 4.81 5.03
CA TYR A 524 -0.58 4.85 5.09
C TYR A 524 -1.10 6.15 5.71
N ALA A 525 -0.56 6.53 6.87
CA ALA A 525 -0.93 7.76 7.56
C ALA A 525 -0.56 9.01 6.75
N PHE A 526 0.61 8.99 6.10
CA PHE A 526 1.04 10.05 5.20
C PHE A 526 0.04 10.24 4.05
N GLY A 527 -0.29 9.15 3.35
CA GLY A 527 -1.21 9.17 2.21
C GLY A 527 -2.60 9.67 2.58
N ASP A 528 -3.18 9.15 3.67
CA ASP A 528 -4.53 9.54 4.10
C ASP A 528 -4.58 11.01 4.55
N CYS A 529 -3.63 11.46 5.39
CA CYS A 529 -3.58 12.86 5.81
C CYS A 529 -3.33 13.81 4.64
N LEU A 530 -2.47 13.44 3.68
CA LEU A 530 -2.25 14.23 2.47
C LEU A 530 -3.55 14.40 1.68
N VAL A 531 -4.29 13.32 1.48
CA VAL A 531 -5.56 13.35 0.76
C VAL A 531 -6.61 14.17 1.49
N ASN A 532 -6.72 14.02 2.81
CA ASN A 532 -7.66 14.80 3.61
C ASN A 532 -7.37 16.31 3.47
N SER A 533 -6.10 16.71 3.47
CA SER A 533 -5.70 18.11 3.23
C SER A 533 -5.99 18.58 1.81
N LEU A 534 -5.76 17.75 0.78
CA LEU A 534 -6.14 18.06 -0.60
C LEU A 534 -7.66 18.21 -0.75
N TYR A 535 -8.42 17.35 -0.07
CA TYR A 535 -9.88 17.40 -0.09
C TYR A 535 -10.43 18.64 0.60
N ALA A 536 -9.85 19.03 1.74
CA ALA A 536 -10.20 20.28 2.42
C ALA A 536 -10.00 21.50 1.51
N ILE A 537 -8.89 21.56 0.77
CA ILE A 537 -8.64 22.62 -0.23
C ILE A 537 -9.69 22.61 -1.34
N TYR A 538 -10.08 21.42 -1.82
CA TYR A 538 -11.12 21.28 -2.82
C TYR A 538 -12.47 21.82 -2.33
N GLU A 539 -12.86 21.52 -1.09
CA GLU A 539 -14.11 22.04 -0.49
C GLU A 539 -14.08 23.56 -0.27
N ASP A 540 -12.93 24.12 0.16
CA ASP A 540 -12.80 25.56 0.44
C ASP A 540 -12.63 26.41 -0.82
N ASN A 541 -11.89 25.91 -1.83
CA ASN A 541 -11.60 26.63 -3.06
C ASN A 541 -11.51 25.69 -4.27
N PRO A 542 -12.64 25.37 -4.92
CA PRO A 542 -12.65 24.45 -6.06
C PRO A 542 -12.03 25.06 -7.33
N THR A 543 -11.76 26.37 -7.36
CA THR A 543 -11.30 27.06 -8.57
C THR A 543 -9.92 26.56 -9.00
N ASN A 544 -9.82 26.01 -10.21
CA ASN A 544 -8.60 25.41 -10.77
C ASN A 544 -8.03 24.23 -9.94
N PHE A 545 -8.77 23.69 -8.98
CA PHE A 545 -8.31 22.55 -8.18
C PHE A 545 -8.14 21.31 -9.07
N VAL A 546 -9.14 21.02 -9.90
CA VAL A 546 -9.17 19.85 -10.78
C VAL A 546 -7.95 19.82 -11.72
N ASP A 547 -7.62 20.95 -12.36
CA ASP A 547 -6.47 21.03 -13.26
C ASP A 547 -5.14 20.75 -12.52
N LYS A 548 -4.98 21.32 -11.33
CA LYS A 548 -3.81 21.08 -10.48
C LYS A 548 -3.75 19.62 -10.03
N TYR A 549 -4.90 19.04 -9.69
CA TYR A 549 -5.01 17.65 -9.24
C TYR A 549 -4.69 16.65 -10.34
N ILE A 550 -5.22 16.86 -11.56
CA ILE A 550 -4.84 16.08 -12.74
C ILE A 550 -3.34 16.23 -13.01
N SER A 551 -2.79 17.45 -12.95
CA SER A 551 -1.35 17.65 -13.12
C SER A 551 -0.50 16.94 -12.05
N LEU A 552 -1.00 16.82 -10.81
CA LEU A 552 -0.35 16.07 -9.75
C LEU A 552 -0.32 14.58 -10.11
N LEU A 553 -1.48 13.99 -10.45
CA LEU A 553 -1.59 12.57 -10.79
C LEU A 553 -0.80 12.21 -12.06
N SER A 554 -0.91 13.01 -13.11
CA SER A 554 -0.16 12.81 -14.36
C SER A 554 1.35 12.99 -14.23
N SER A 555 1.83 13.49 -13.09
CA SER A 555 3.27 13.60 -12.84
C SER A 555 3.91 12.29 -12.36
N GLY A 556 3.12 11.26 -12.02
CA GLY A 556 3.64 9.96 -11.57
C GLY A 556 4.75 10.09 -10.51
N GLY A 557 5.87 9.40 -10.72
CA GLY A 557 7.10 9.55 -9.96
C GLY A 557 8.09 10.61 -10.49
N ALA A 558 7.71 11.36 -11.53
CA ALA A 558 8.62 12.28 -12.21
C ALA A 558 8.98 13.54 -11.41
N LYS A 559 8.24 13.86 -10.34
CA LYS A 559 8.47 15.03 -9.48
C LYS A 559 8.54 14.65 -8.01
N HIS A 560 9.25 15.45 -7.23
CA HIS A 560 9.29 15.28 -5.79
C HIS A 560 7.97 15.74 -5.15
N HIS A 561 7.57 15.14 -4.03
CA HIS A 561 6.30 15.46 -3.38
C HIS A 561 6.17 16.96 -3.06
N LYS A 562 7.25 17.61 -2.62
CA LYS A 562 7.28 19.05 -2.37
C LYS A 562 6.88 19.88 -3.60
N ASP A 563 7.39 19.52 -4.78
CA ASP A 563 7.09 20.23 -6.03
C ASP A 563 5.64 19.98 -6.47
N LEU A 564 5.11 18.78 -6.20
CA LEU A 564 3.72 18.40 -6.49
C LEU A 564 2.70 19.13 -5.62
N LEU A 565 3.07 19.43 -4.37
CA LEU A 565 2.18 20.02 -3.37
C LEU A 565 2.22 21.55 -3.31
N THR A 566 3.30 22.16 -3.79
CA THR A 566 3.46 23.62 -3.89
C THR A 566 2.28 24.33 -4.59
N PRO A 567 1.72 23.84 -5.72
CA PRO A 567 0.56 24.47 -6.39
C PRO A 567 -0.72 24.55 -5.54
N PHE A 568 -0.81 23.73 -4.49
CA PHE A 568 -1.91 23.70 -3.53
C PHE A 568 -1.61 24.55 -2.29
N GLY A 569 -0.42 25.16 -2.20
CA GLY A 569 0.02 25.88 -1.00
C GLY A 569 0.34 24.96 0.18
N LEU A 570 0.61 23.69 -0.09
CA LEU A 570 0.85 22.67 0.91
C LEU A 570 2.35 22.46 1.15
N ASP A 571 2.73 22.39 2.43
CA ASP A 571 4.10 22.08 2.87
C ASP A 571 4.06 20.96 3.91
N THR A 572 4.56 19.79 3.52
CA THR A 572 4.60 18.57 4.34
C THR A 572 5.55 18.67 5.53
N SER A 573 6.46 19.66 5.54
CA SER A 573 7.32 19.92 6.70
C SER A 573 6.65 20.76 7.78
N ASN A 574 5.51 21.40 7.49
CA ASN A 574 4.75 22.19 8.46
C ASN A 574 3.75 21.31 9.25
N PRO A 575 3.81 21.26 10.60
CA PRO A 575 2.80 20.58 11.41
C PRO A 575 1.35 21.00 11.13
N ASP A 576 1.10 22.29 10.81
CA ASP A 576 -0.25 22.80 10.54
C ASP A 576 -0.93 22.10 9.34
N PHE A 577 -0.12 21.62 8.38
CA PHE A 577 -0.60 20.86 7.24
C PHE A 577 -1.20 19.52 7.67
N TRP A 578 -0.53 18.82 8.58
CA TRP A 578 -0.99 17.54 9.11
C TRP A 578 -2.20 17.72 10.03
N ASP A 579 -2.24 18.81 10.80
CA ASP A 579 -3.39 19.17 11.63
C ASP A 579 -4.64 19.39 10.79
N SER A 580 -4.50 20.05 9.64
CA SER A 580 -5.60 20.27 8.71
C SER A 580 -6.19 18.95 8.20
N GLY A 581 -5.35 17.96 7.85
CA GLY A 581 -5.80 16.64 7.45
C GLY A 581 -6.51 15.87 8.59
N LEU A 582 -6.02 16.00 9.82
CA LEU A 582 -6.64 15.40 11.02
C LEU A 582 -7.95 16.08 11.42
N SER A 583 -8.12 17.37 11.11
CA SER A 583 -9.34 18.11 11.42
C SER A 583 -10.57 17.55 10.71
N LEU A 584 -10.40 16.86 9.58
CA LEU A 584 -11.48 16.16 8.91
C LEU A 584 -12.05 15.06 9.82
N ILE A 585 -11.20 14.28 10.49
CA ILE A 585 -11.63 13.24 11.43
C ILE A 585 -12.45 13.85 12.57
N SER A 586 -11.94 14.92 13.20
CA SER A 586 -12.66 15.57 14.31
C SER A 586 -13.97 16.21 13.85
N SER A 587 -14.04 16.77 12.63
CA SER A 587 -15.28 17.30 12.05
C SER A 587 -16.33 16.21 11.78
N MET A 588 -15.90 15.02 11.35
CA MET A 588 -16.80 13.88 11.15
C MET A 588 -17.29 13.35 12.50
N ILE A 589 -16.45 13.36 13.53
CA ILE A 589 -16.87 13.07 14.91
C ILE A 589 -17.91 14.10 15.37
N ASP A 590 -17.72 15.40 15.11
CA ASP A 590 -18.72 16.43 15.41
C ASP A 590 -20.06 16.16 14.70
N GLU A 591 -20.03 15.76 13.43
CA GLU A 591 -21.23 15.40 12.68
C GLU A 591 -21.92 14.18 13.30
N LEU A 592 -21.15 13.13 13.63
CA LEU A 592 -21.69 11.93 14.26
C LEU A 592 -22.31 12.25 15.63
N GLU A 593 -21.67 13.08 16.46
CA GLU A 593 -22.21 13.52 17.76
C GLU A 593 -23.52 14.31 17.62
N LYS A 594 -23.66 15.14 16.59
CA LYS A 594 -24.88 15.94 16.37
C LYS A 594 -26.08 15.08 16.00
N ILE A 595 -25.86 13.98 15.29
CA ILE A 595 -26.93 13.09 14.86
C ILE A 595 -27.17 11.94 15.84
N SER A 596 -26.19 11.61 16.69
CA SER A 596 -26.24 10.53 17.70
C SER A 596 -27.23 10.82 18.80
#